data_AF-A0A2E3JQU2-F1
#
_entry.id   AF-A0A2E3JQU2-F1
#
_cell.length_a   1.000
_cell.length_b   1.000
_cell.length_c   1.000
_cell.angle_alpha   90.00
_cell.angle_beta   90.00
_cell.angle_gamma   90.00
#
_symmetry.space_group_name_H-M   'P 1'
#
loop_
_entity.id
_entity.type
_entity.pdbx_description
1 polymer ?
#
loop_
_entity_poly.entity_id
_entity_poly.type
_entity_poly.pdbx_seq_one_letter_code
_entity_poly.pdbx_strand_id
1 'polypeptide(L)'
;MQGYTKRPLLLIAWKNLKTYPVRILLTTSSVILGVAVIIASNIFSESNKSAFDNLFSGIYEGVDLVVSPVRDLPFEQTGGSGGQGPIQFEVEKISDKKIEEINKISGVRSAWGDVLGFAQYVKVVDGETVLISNGFAPTFGAAWDTSPYASQWELLSGRPPVNNKELVMDKVTAENNEFNIGDKVTVLAGAIPATFKIVGIAQFSEVGSPGGATFALFEFRTAQKLLDSEGVVDLINVVIELNADIEEVRLNIEALDPGNLSVIDAQEAAAEQANNIKQGLDFFNTILNVFAGIAIFVGAFIIQNTFRILIFQRTKELALLRALGTSRRQVYRLVLSESLFMSIIGSALGIGLGIGLAVLVKEGLNRFNFGLPEGPLVLTPSAAIIGAVVGVSVTVLSSLLPAIRASKVSPMEAIREGFSQPKKKSLVKRLLVGLLTTSLGFTLLFGTIFDFFEVPGLSSLRQVGIGAAITFVGIAILAPSFSKPFISLFHYIYIFFFKILGKLSIENSKRTPRRTAATASALMIGLTLITLANVITTSFKAQSESLIKGVVLADYQISAAQVFVSPGVPAGLGEELLKLEEVTEIGRVRATVAAFEDSPILLGGVDEA
;
A
#
# COMPACT_ATOMS: atom_id res chain seq x y z
N MET A 1 -43.02 -35.28 15.56
CA MET A 1 -41.73 -34.80 16.13
C MET A 1 -40.59 -35.59 15.48
N GLN A 2 -39.43 -34.96 15.23
CA GLN A 2 -38.16 -35.53 14.70
C GLN A 2 -38.15 -36.13 13.27
N GLY A 3 -38.35 -35.30 12.22
CA GLY A 3 -38.18 -35.75 10.82
C GLY A 3 -37.56 -34.76 9.83
N TYR A 4 -37.47 -33.47 10.13
CA TYR A 4 -36.77 -32.50 9.27
C TYR A 4 -35.27 -32.48 9.62
N THR A 5 -34.59 -33.50 9.11
CA THR A 5 -33.14 -33.69 9.04
C THR A 5 -32.42 -32.46 8.47
N LYS A 6 -31.11 -32.34 8.64
CA LYS A 6 -30.30 -31.14 8.32
C LYS A 6 -30.15 -30.84 6.80
N ARG A 7 -30.57 -31.74 5.90
CA ARG A 7 -30.38 -31.65 4.43
C ARG A 7 -31.36 -30.77 3.61
N PRO A 8 -32.64 -30.51 3.99
CA PRO A 8 -33.57 -29.73 3.18
C PRO A 8 -33.38 -28.21 3.31
N LEU A 9 -32.71 -27.71 4.35
CA LEU A 9 -32.53 -26.25 4.55
C LEU A 9 -31.63 -25.63 3.45
N LEU A 10 -30.54 -26.31 3.08
CA LEU A 10 -29.67 -25.87 1.97
C LEU A 10 -30.37 -25.97 0.61
N LEU A 11 -31.19 -27.00 0.39
CA LEU A 11 -31.98 -27.14 -0.83
C LEU A 11 -33.08 -26.08 -0.94
N ILE A 12 -33.71 -25.71 0.18
CA ILE A 12 -34.69 -24.62 0.24
C ILE A 12 -33.99 -23.27 0.02
N ALA A 13 -32.80 -23.07 0.59
CA ALA A 13 -31.99 -21.90 0.31
C ALA A 13 -31.67 -21.82 -1.19
N TRP A 14 -31.13 -22.88 -1.80
CA TRP A 14 -30.84 -22.96 -3.23
C TRP A 14 -32.06 -22.71 -4.14
N LYS A 15 -33.22 -23.29 -3.81
CA LYS A 15 -34.46 -23.03 -4.58
C LYS A 15 -34.90 -21.58 -4.46
N ASN A 16 -34.86 -21.00 -3.25
CA ASN A 16 -35.16 -19.58 -3.06
C ASN A 16 -34.21 -18.68 -3.86
N LEU A 17 -32.96 -19.12 -4.07
CA LEU A 17 -32.01 -18.35 -4.88
C LEU A 17 -32.46 -18.23 -6.34
N LYS A 18 -32.96 -19.32 -6.93
CA LYS A 18 -33.46 -19.29 -8.32
C LYS A 18 -34.71 -18.42 -8.49
N THR A 19 -35.50 -18.26 -7.44
CA THR A 19 -36.77 -17.51 -7.51
C THR A 19 -36.57 -15.98 -7.49
N TYR A 20 -35.49 -15.47 -6.90
CA TYR A 20 -35.27 -14.02 -6.72
C TYR A 20 -33.86 -13.55 -7.14
N PRO A 21 -33.50 -13.63 -8.43
CA PRO A 21 -32.13 -13.44 -8.90
C PRO A 21 -31.56 -12.04 -8.65
N VAL A 22 -32.32 -10.97 -8.94
CA VAL A 22 -31.88 -9.57 -8.77
C VAL A 22 -31.50 -9.27 -7.31
N ARG A 23 -32.27 -9.82 -6.37
CA ARG A 23 -32.06 -9.63 -4.93
C ARG A 23 -30.72 -10.22 -4.48
N ILE A 24 -30.42 -11.42 -4.97
CA ILE A 24 -29.21 -12.15 -4.59
C ILE A 24 -28.01 -11.47 -5.18
N LEU A 25 -28.14 -11.04 -6.44
CA LEU A 25 -27.12 -10.24 -7.10
C LEU A 25 -26.78 -9.02 -6.24
N LEU A 26 -27.76 -8.24 -5.78
CA LEU A 26 -27.51 -7.08 -4.91
C LEU A 26 -26.82 -7.43 -3.58
N THR A 27 -27.24 -8.49 -2.87
CA THR A 27 -26.58 -8.89 -1.61
C THR A 27 -25.19 -9.46 -1.81
N THR A 28 -25.03 -10.29 -2.84
CA THR A 28 -23.79 -10.98 -3.14
C THR A 28 -22.78 -10.00 -3.73
N SER A 29 -23.19 -9.00 -4.52
CA SER A 29 -22.33 -7.93 -5.02
C SER A 29 -21.64 -7.15 -3.90
N SER A 30 -22.32 -6.88 -2.78
CA SER A 30 -21.67 -6.23 -1.63
C SER A 30 -20.57 -7.09 -1.02
N VAL A 31 -20.77 -8.42 -0.96
CA VAL A 31 -19.76 -9.36 -0.48
C VAL A 31 -18.61 -9.47 -1.48
N ILE A 32 -18.93 -9.58 -2.77
CA ILE A 32 -17.95 -9.67 -3.87
C ILE A 32 -17.02 -8.46 -3.82
N LEU A 33 -17.56 -7.24 -3.79
CA LEU A 33 -16.78 -6.01 -3.79
C LEU A 33 -15.92 -5.90 -2.52
N GLY A 34 -16.49 -6.19 -1.34
CA GLY A 34 -15.74 -6.15 -0.09
C GLY A 34 -14.56 -7.13 -0.09
N VAL A 35 -14.78 -8.37 -0.51
CA VAL A 35 -13.73 -9.40 -0.61
C VAL A 35 -12.72 -9.05 -1.70
N ALA A 36 -13.17 -8.54 -2.86
CA ALA A 36 -12.29 -8.16 -3.96
C ALA A 36 -11.29 -7.08 -3.55
N VAL A 37 -11.72 -6.05 -2.81
CA VAL A 37 -10.84 -4.99 -2.32
C VAL A 37 -9.80 -5.53 -1.34
N ILE A 38 -10.21 -6.39 -0.39
CA ILE A 38 -9.28 -7.03 0.56
C ILE A 38 -8.26 -7.89 -0.17
N ILE A 39 -8.71 -8.70 -1.14
CA ILE A 39 -7.85 -9.61 -1.90
C ILE A 39 -6.88 -8.81 -2.77
N ALA A 40 -7.35 -7.79 -3.49
CA ALA A 40 -6.49 -6.94 -4.31
C ALA A 40 -5.44 -6.21 -3.44
N SER A 41 -5.85 -5.67 -2.29
CA SER A 41 -4.95 -5.03 -1.32
C SER A 41 -3.88 -5.99 -0.80
N ASN A 42 -4.26 -7.22 -0.41
CA ASN A 42 -3.31 -8.20 0.10
C ASN A 42 -2.38 -8.72 -1.00
N ILE A 43 -2.89 -8.98 -2.21
CA ILE A 43 -2.05 -9.37 -3.34
C ILE A 43 -0.99 -8.30 -3.57
N PHE A 44 -1.37 -7.01 -3.59
CA PHE A 44 -0.40 -5.93 -3.78
C PHE A 44 0.63 -5.86 -2.65
N SER A 45 0.18 -5.96 -1.40
CA SER A 45 1.05 -5.95 -0.22
C SER A 45 2.05 -7.13 -0.20
N GLU A 46 1.56 -8.35 -0.44
CA GLU A 46 2.39 -9.56 -0.48
C GLU A 46 3.29 -9.61 -1.70
N SER A 47 2.82 -9.12 -2.86
CA SER A 47 3.66 -9.03 -4.07
C SER A 47 4.80 -8.05 -3.85
N ASN A 48 4.54 -6.89 -3.25
CA ASN A 48 5.60 -5.94 -2.91
C ASN A 48 6.58 -6.56 -1.92
N LYS A 49 6.07 -7.14 -0.82
CA LYS A 49 6.92 -7.79 0.19
C LYS A 49 7.80 -8.88 -0.42
N SER A 50 7.21 -9.78 -1.21
CA SER A 50 7.93 -10.86 -1.88
C SER A 50 8.91 -10.36 -2.93
N ALA A 51 8.57 -9.28 -3.66
CA ALA A 51 9.49 -8.70 -4.63
C ALA A 51 10.75 -8.15 -3.95
N PHE A 52 10.60 -7.46 -2.80
CA PHE A 52 11.75 -6.97 -2.03
C PHE A 52 12.50 -8.10 -1.32
N ASP A 53 11.80 -9.08 -0.74
CA ASP A 53 12.43 -10.24 -0.12
C ASP A 53 13.31 -10.99 -1.12
N ASN A 54 12.78 -11.28 -2.31
CA ASN A 54 13.52 -11.95 -3.39
C ASN A 54 14.66 -11.08 -3.94
N LEU A 55 14.45 -9.77 -4.05
CA LEU A 55 15.47 -8.85 -4.54
C LEU A 55 16.69 -8.82 -3.62
N PHE A 56 16.48 -8.75 -2.29
CA PHE A 56 17.59 -8.72 -1.34
C PHE A 56 18.18 -10.11 -1.06
N SER A 57 17.38 -11.18 -1.11
CA SER A 57 17.96 -12.53 -1.06
C SER A 57 18.82 -12.83 -2.29
N GLY A 58 18.38 -12.40 -3.48
CA GLY A 58 19.13 -12.56 -4.73
C GLY A 58 20.42 -11.76 -4.78
N ILE A 59 20.48 -10.58 -4.14
CA ILE A 59 21.73 -9.78 -4.01
C ILE A 59 22.83 -10.60 -3.36
N TYR A 60 22.50 -11.29 -2.27
CA TYR A 60 23.45 -12.00 -1.44
C TYR A 60 23.43 -13.52 -1.68
N GLU A 61 22.82 -13.98 -2.78
CA GLU A 61 22.85 -15.39 -3.14
C GLU A 61 24.31 -15.82 -3.36
N GLY A 62 24.71 -16.93 -2.74
CA GLY A 62 26.09 -17.43 -2.83
C GLY A 62 27.12 -16.65 -2.02
N VAL A 63 26.72 -15.62 -1.27
CA VAL A 63 27.57 -14.89 -0.30
C VAL A 63 27.32 -15.44 1.11
N ASP A 64 28.39 -15.59 1.89
CA ASP A 64 28.30 -16.07 3.27
C ASP A 64 28.36 -14.90 4.28
N LEU A 65 29.29 -13.96 4.07
CA LEU A 65 29.53 -12.82 4.94
C LEU A 65 29.57 -11.51 4.14
N VAL A 66 29.03 -10.45 4.74
CA VAL A 66 29.05 -9.10 4.19
C VAL A 66 29.81 -8.19 5.14
N VAL A 67 30.86 -7.55 4.63
CA VAL A 67 31.69 -6.60 5.37
C VAL A 67 31.27 -5.19 5.00
N SER A 68 30.81 -4.44 5.99
CA SER A 68 30.42 -3.03 5.87
C SER A 68 31.23 -2.16 6.84
N PRO A 69 31.35 -0.85 6.60
CA PRO A 69 31.93 0.04 7.60
C PRO A 69 31.02 0.12 8.83
N VAL A 70 31.61 0.19 10.03
CA VAL A 70 30.84 0.42 11.27
C VAL A 70 30.22 1.81 11.18
N ARG A 71 28.89 1.88 11.29
CA ARG A 71 28.18 3.15 11.32
C ARG A 71 27.91 3.54 12.76
N ASP A 72 28.80 4.33 13.35
CA ASP A 72 28.60 4.96 14.67
C ASP A 72 27.61 6.15 14.60
N LEU A 73 26.55 6.01 13.81
CA LEU A 73 25.47 6.99 13.75
C LEU A 73 24.29 6.44 14.57
N PRO A 74 23.71 7.20 15.52
CA PRO A 74 22.55 6.76 16.33
C PRO A 74 21.24 6.54 15.52
N PHE A 75 21.35 6.40 14.20
CA PHE A 75 20.27 6.46 13.21
C PHE A 75 20.03 5.13 12.47
N GLU A 76 20.46 4.00 13.04
CA GLU A 76 20.16 2.63 12.56
C GLU A 76 18.66 2.38 12.26
N GLN A 77 17.74 3.18 12.80
CA GLN A 77 16.29 2.99 12.64
C GLN A 77 15.61 3.80 11.52
N THR A 78 16.29 4.75 10.87
CA THR A 78 15.71 5.40 9.69
C THR A 78 16.03 4.56 8.46
N GLY A 79 15.11 3.67 8.09
CA GLY A 79 15.20 2.69 6.99
C GLY A 79 15.40 3.24 5.57
N GLY A 80 16.35 4.15 5.37
CA GLY A 80 16.85 4.56 4.07
C GLY A 80 18.19 3.91 3.81
N SER A 81 18.31 3.14 2.72
CA SER A 81 19.61 3.02 2.04
C SER A 81 20.11 4.46 1.83
N GLY A 82 21.37 4.76 2.20
CA GLY A 82 21.98 6.09 2.21
C GLY A 82 21.21 7.11 1.37
N GLY A 83 20.46 7.98 2.05
CA GLY A 83 19.73 9.12 1.49
C GLY A 83 19.23 8.95 0.07
N GLN A 84 18.16 8.19 -0.11
CA GLN A 84 17.38 8.30 -1.33
C GLN A 84 16.63 9.64 -1.32
N GLY A 85 17.30 10.69 -1.81
CA GLY A 85 16.82 12.07 -1.81
C GLY A 85 17.95 13.08 -2.12
N PRO A 86 17.67 14.39 -2.19
CA PRO A 86 18.68 15.44 -2.40
C PRO A 86 19.67 15.61 -1.23
N ILE A 87 19.67 14.68 -0.28
CA ILE A 87 20.44 14.71 0.96
C ILE A 87 21.46 13.58 0.87
N GLN A 88 22.70 13.94 0.55
CA GLN A 88 23.79 12.99 0.47
C GLN A 88 24.31 12.70 1.88
N PHE A 89 24.34 11.42 2.24
CA PHE A 89 25.11 10.94 3.39
C PHE A 89 26.54 10.71 2.88
N GLU A 90 27.54 11.26 3.56
CA GLU A 90 28.91 10.81 3.33
C GLU A 90 28.99 9.41 3.94
N VAL A 91 28.78 8.40 3.10
CA VAL A 91 28.86 6.99 3.51
C VAL A 91 30.34 6.69 3.65
N GLU A 92 30.78 6.33 4.86
CA GLU A 92 32.13 5.80 5.04
C GLU A 92 32.31 4.61 4.10
N LYS A 93 33.45 4.55 3.39
CA LYS A 93 33.77 3.50 2.44
C LYS A 93 34.96 2.69 2.92
N ILE A 94 35.07 1.45 2.45
CA ILE A 94 36.14 0.54 2.80
C ILE A 94 37.27 0.69 1.78
N SER A 95 38.53 0.75 2.21
CA SER A 95 39.65 0.73 1.26
C SER A 95 39.66 -0.55 0.43
N ASP A 96 39.81 -0.42 -0.90
CA ASP A 96 39.83 -1.55 -1.83
C ASP A 96 40.99 -2.54 -1.56
N LYS A 97 42.08 -2.07 -0.94
CA LYS A 97 43.20 -2.89 -0.48
C LYS A 97 42.78 -3.98 0.49
N LYS A 98 41.74 -3.73 1.30
CA LYS A 98 41.21 -4.71 2.25
C LYS A 98 40.64 -5.94 1.56
N ILE A 99 40.22 -5.85 0.29
CA ILE A 99 39.77 -7.01 -0.50
C ILE A 99 40.91 -8.04 -0.63
N GLU A 100 42.13 -7.59 -0.92
CA GLU A 100 43.29 -8.49 -1.01
C GLU A 100 43.74 -9.04 0.35
N GLU A 101 43.54 -8.28 1.42
CA GLU A 101 43.85 -8.71 2.79
C GLU A 101 42.85 -9.79 3.26
N ILE A 102 41.56 -9.57 3.03
CA ILE A 102 40.49 -10.53 3.35
C ILE A 102 40.65 -11.82 2.54
N ASN A 103 41.00 -11.73 1.25
CA ASN A 103 41.28 -12.90 0.42
C ASN A 103 42.48 -13.75 0.92
N LYS A 104 43.35 -13.21 1.78
CA LYS A 104 44.49 -13.94 2.36
C LYS A 104 44.15 -14.58 3.71
N ILE A 105 42.99 -14.31 4.30
CA ILE A 105 42.56 -14.91 5.57
C ILE A 105 42.28 -16.39 5.36
N SER A 106 42.74 -17.22 6.30
CA SER A 106 42.47 -18.66 6.30
C SER A 106 40.97 -18.92 6.43
N GLY A 107 40.40 -19.71 5.54
CA GLY A 107 38.96 -20.01 5.50
C GLY A 107 38.14 -19.09 4.59
N VAL A 108 38.73 -18.05 4.01
CA VAL A 108 38.10 -17.25 2.94
C VAL A 108 38.38 -17.89 1.58
N ARG A 109 37.33 -18.22 0.84
CA ARG A 109 37.41 -18.77 -0.52
C ARG A 109 37.53 -17.67 -1.58
N SER A 110 36.78 -16.58 -1.42
CA SER A 110 36.79 -15.44 -2.34
C SER A 110 36.19 -14.22 -1.66
N ALA A 111 36.75 -13.04 -1.91
CA ALA A 111 36.19 -11.75 -1.53
C ALA A 111 36.28 -10.75 -2.68
N TRP A 112 35.24 -9.95 -2.88
CA TRP A 112 35.18 -8.87 -3.85
C TRP A 112 34.42 -7.67 -3.27
N GLY A 113 34.73 -6.48 -3.77
CA GLY A 113 34.09 -5.24 -3.30
C GLY A 113 33.07 -4.73 -4.28
N ASP A 114 31.94 -4.24 -3.78
CA ASP A 114 30.91 -3.64 -4.58
C ASP A 114 31.14 -2.12 -4.66
N VAL A 115 30.93 -1.56 -5.85
CA VAL A 115 30.93 -0.12 -6.07
C VAL A 115 29.59 0.22 -6.70
N LEU A 116 28.83 1.08 -6.04
CA LEU A 116 27.51 1.53 -6.47
C LEU A 116 27.46 3.06 -6.42
N GLY A 117 26.87 3.67 -7.43
CA GLY A 117 26.68 5.11 -7.46
C GLY A 117 25.69 5.55 -8.51
N PHE A 118 25.65 6.85 -8.79
CA PHE A 118 24.79 7.42 -9.81
C PHE A 118 25.34 7.16 -11.21
N ALA A 119 24.51 6.60 -12.09
CA ALA A 119 24.77 6.62 -13.52
C ALA A 119 23.46 6.73 -14.30
N GLN A 120 23.36 7.75 -15.15
CA GLN A 120 22.18 8.06 -15.95
C GLN A 120 22.49 7.87 -17.43
N TYR A 121 21.75 6.99 -18.10
CA TYR A 121 21.82 6.85 -19.54
C TYR A 121 21.23 8.09 -20.24
N VAL A 122 21.89 8.53 -21.30
CA VAL A 122 21.53 9.72 -22.07
C VAL A 122 21.51 9.38 -23.55
N LYS A 123 20.45 9.78 -24.24
CA LYS A 123 20.27 9.67 -25.69
C LYS A 123 20.08 11.06 -26.27
N VAL A 124 20.78 11.36 -27.36
CA VAL A 124 20.50 12.58 -28.14
C VAL A 124 19.55 12.20 -29.27
N VAL A 125 18.35 12.79 -29.28
CA VAL A 125 17.34 12.61 -30.33
C VAL A 125 17.02 13.98 -30.89
N ASP A 126 17.18 14.16 -32.20
CA ASP A 126 16.89 15.42 -32.91
C ASP A 126 17.59 16.68 -32.34
N GLY A 127 18.77 16.49 -31.71
CA GLY A 127 19.53 17.57 -31.08
C GLY A 127 19.14 17.87 -29.63
N GLU A 128 18.12 17.20 -29.11
CA GLU A 128 17.70 17.28 -27.70
C GLU A 128 18.28 16.12 -26.88
N THR A 129 18.76 16.45 -25.69
CA THR A 129 19.30 15.48 -24.72
C THR A 129 18.14 14.87 -23.94
N VAL A 130 17.82 13.61 -24.24
CA VAL A 130 16.79 12.83 -23.55
C VAL A 130 17.45 11.90 -22.53
N LEU A 131 16.99 11.98 -21.29
CA LEU A 131 17.40 11.07 -20.23
C LEU A 131 16.61 9.76 -20.34
N ILE A 132 17.32 8.64 -20.31
CA ILE A 132 16.70 7.32 -20.35
C ILE A 132 16.45 6.85 -18.92
N SER A 133 15.19 6.84 -18.51
CA SER A 133 14.75 6.25 -17.24
C SER A 133 13.45 5.47 -17.42
N ASN A 134 13.22 4.48 -16.56
CA ASN A 134 11.95 3.77 -16.49
C ASN A 134 11.00 4.52 -15.53
N GLY A 135 10.56 5.71 -15.96
CA GLY A 135 9.72 6.62 -15.18
C GLY A 135 10.44 7.20 -13.97
N PHE A 136 9.90 6.96 -12.76
CA PHE A 136 10.48 7.45 -11.50
C PHE A 136 11.50 6.49 -10.85
N ALA A 137 11.79 5.36 -11.51
CA ALA A 137 12.75 4.40 -10.99
C ALA A 137 14.16 5.01 -10.91
N PRO A 138 14.94 4.68 -9.87
CA PRO A 138 16.29 5.19 -9.72
C PRO A 138 17.24 4.68 -10.82
N THR A 139 18.30 5.43 -11.09
CA THR A 139 19.34 5.05 -12.06
C THR A 139 20.69 4.87 -11.37
N PHE A 140 21.33 3.72 -11.58
CA PHE A 140 22.55 3.32 -10.91
C PHE A 140 23.68 3.01 -11.89
N GLY A 141 24.90 3.29 -11.46
CA GLY A 141 26.12 2.71 -11.99
C GLY A 141 26.68 1.73 -10.97
N ALA A 142 27.18 0.59 -11.43
CA ALA A 142 27.87 -0.34 -10.56
C ALA A 142 29.13 -0.92 -11.21
N ALA A 143 30.03 -1.46 -10.40
CA ALA A 143 31.09 -2.33 -10.90
C ALA A 143 30.52 -3.68 -11.33
N TRP A 144 31.06 -4.24 -12.42
CA TRP A 144 30.85 -5.63 -12.78
C TRP A 144 31.79 -6.50 -11.96
N ASP A 145 31.23 -7.41 -11.16
CA ASP A 145 32.01 -8.35 -10.36
C ASP A 145 32.67 -9.41 -11.23
N THR A 146 33.97 -9.61 -10.99
CA THR A 146 34.77 -10.63 -11.70
C THR A 146 34.88 -11.94 -10.92
N SER A 147 34.35 -11.98 -9.69
CA SER A 147 34.29 -13.18 -8.87
C SER A 147 33.37 -14.21 -9.54
N PRO A 148 33.79 -15.47 -9.70
CA PRO A 148 32.92 -16.53 -10.23
C PRO A 148 31.77 -16.90 -9.28
N TYR A 149 31.83 -16.42 -8.03
CA TYR A 149 30.79 -16.64 -7.02
C TYR A 149 29.82 -15.46 -6.92
N ALA A 150 30.07 -14.34 -7.61
CA ALA A 150 29.13 -13.23 -7.65
C ALA A 150 27.96 -13.59 -8.57
N SER A 151 26.81 -13.96 -7.98
CA SER A 151 25.60 -14.32 -8.71
C SER A 151 24.56 -13.21 -8.75
N GLN A 152 24.87 -11.98 -8.32
CA GLN A 152 23.92 -10.85 -8.36
C GLN A 152 23.40 -10.57 -9.79
N TRP A 153 24.28 -10.69 -10.79
CA TRP A 153 23.98 -10.41 -12.19
C TRP A 153 24.09 -11.66 -13.06
N GLU A 154 23.01 -11.98 -13.77
CA GLU A 154 22.99 -13.01 -14.80
C GLU A 154 23.23 -12.36 -16.18
N LEU A 155 24.35 -12.71 -16.82
CA LEU A 155 24.66 -12.25 -18.16
C LEU A 155 23.84 -13.06 -19.19
N LEU A 156 22.86 -12.41 -19.83
CA LEU A 156 21.98 -13.05 -20.81
C LEU A 156 22.63 -13.15 -22.19
N SER A 157 23.41 -12.14 -22.57
CA SER A 157 24.09 -12.10 -23.87
C SER A 157 25.34 -11.22 -23.83
N GLY A 158 26.29 -11.53 -24.70
CA GLY A 158 27.55 -10.79 -24.83
C GLY A 158 28.62 -11.27 -23.85
N ARG A 159 29.36 -10.32 -23.26
CA ARG A 159 30.45 -10.59 -22.31
C ARG A 159 30.57 -9.48 -21.25
N PRO A 160 31.26 -9.73 -20.13
CA PRO A 160 31.62 -8.70 -19.16
C PRO A 160 32.44 -7.55 -19.77
N PRO A 161 32.39 -6.34 -19.19
CA PRO A 161 33.22 -5.21 -19.60
C PRO A 161 34.67 -5.44 -19.14
N VAL A 162 35.64 -5.20 -20.03
CA VAL A 162 37.08 -5.45 -19.73
C VAL A 162 37.95 -4.19 -19.80
N ASN A 163 37.38 -3.05 -20.16
CA ASN A 163 38.10 -1.78 -20.28
C ASN A 163 37.18 -0.58 -20.01
N ASN A 164 37.79 0.60 -19.99
CA ASN A 164 37.14 1.87 -19.63
C ASN A 164 36.22 2.50 -20.70
N LYS A 165 35.93 1.78 -21.79
CA LYS A 165 35.01 2.22 -22.86
C LYS A 165 33.88 1.24 -23.10
N GLU A 166 33.73 0.26 -22.22
CA GLU A 166 32.73 -0.80 -22.33
C GLU A 166 31.82 -0.78 -21.09
N LEU A 167 30.56 -1.13 -21.31
CA LEU A 167 29.62 -1.38 -20.22
C LEU A 167 28.70 -2.55 -20.57
N VAL A 168 28.11 -3.13 -19.53
CA VAL A 168 26.96 -4.02 -19.63
C VAL A 168 25.71 -3.25 -19.21
N MET A 169 24.66 -3.36 -20.02
CA MET A 169 23.39 -2.67 -19.80
C MET A 169 22.37 -3.64 -19.22
N ASP A 170 21.48 -3.15 -18.35
CA ASP A 170 20.36 -3.96 -17.87
C ASP A 170 19.36 -4.25 -19.01
N LYS A 171 18.73 -5.43 -18.94
CA LYS A 171 17.80 -5.92 -19.95
C LYS A 171 16.63 -4.98 -20.21
N VAL A 172 15.97 -4.48 -19.16
CA VAL A 172 14.75 -3.68 -19.29
C VAL A 172 15.04 -2.35 -19.97
N THR A 173 16.15 -1.70 -19.62
CA THR A 173 16.60 -0.47 -20.29
C THR A 173 16.93 -0.73 -21.75
N ALA A 174 17.59 -1.84 -22.06
CA ALA A 174 17.93 -2.20 -23.45
C ALA A 174 16.68 -2.45 -24.30
N GLU A 175 15.72 -3.24 -23.80
CA GLU A 175 14.47 -3.56 -24.50
C GLU A 175 13.57 -2.33 -24.71
N ASN A 176 13.40 -1.50 -23.67
CA ASN A 176 12.55 -0.30 -23.74
C ASN A 176 13.08 0.78 -24.70
N ASN A 177 14.39 0.79 -24.97
CA ASN A 177 15.04 1.82 -25.80
C ASN A 177 15.67 1.27 -27.08
N GLU A 178 15.42 0.00 -27.39
CA GLU A 178 15.88 -0.70 -28.59
C GLU A 178 17.42 -0.73 -28.74
N PHE A 179 18.16 -0.80 -27.62
CA PHE A 179 19.61 -0.93 -27.64
C PHE A 179 20.05 -2.37 -27.88
N ASN A 180 21.09 -2.53 -28.69
CA ASN A 180 21.70 -3.82 -29.00
C ASN A 180 23.18 -3.87 -28.57
N ILE A 181 23.70 -5.08 -28.41
CA ILE A 181 25.14 -5.28 -28.20
C ILE A 181 25.91 -4.71 -29.39
N GLY A 182 26.90 -3.88 -29.11
CA GLY A 182 27.70 -3.17 -30.10
C GLY A 182 27.37 -1.70 -30.23
N ASP A 183 26.17 -1.28 -29.79
CA ASP A 183 25.74 0.11 -29.82
C ASP A 183 26.56 0.96 -28.86
N LYS A 184 26.56 2.26 -29.12
CA LYS A 184 27.18 3.26 -28.24
C LYS A 184 26.10 3.99 -27.47
N VAL A 185 26.32 4.14 -26.18
CA VAL A 185 25.43 4.88 -25.28
C VAL A 185 26.25 5.87 -24.46
N THR A 186 25.71 7.05 -24.25
CA THR A 186 26.31 8.04 -23.35
C THR A 186 25.76 7.84 -21.96
N VAL A 187 26.64 7.79 -20.98
CA VAL A 187 26.29 7.68 -19.57
C VAL A 187 26.84 8.88 -18.83
N LEU A 188 25.97 9.57 -18.10
CA LEU A 188 26.34 10.56 -17.12
C LEU A 188 26.58 9.84 -15.79
N ALA A 189 27.84 9.59 -15.48
CA ALA A 189 28.30 9.07 -14.19
C ALA A 189 29.36 10.03 -13.64
N GLY A 190 29.15 10.55 -12.42
CA GLY A 190 29.95 11.65 -11.88
C GLY A 190 29.71 12.98 -12.62
N ALA A 191 30.77 13.75 -12.84
CA ALA A 191 30.66 15.13 -13.34
C ALA A 191 30.61 15.26 -14.88
N ILE A 192 31.06 14.26 -15.65
CA ILE A 192 31.24 14.38 -17.10
C ILE A 192 30.56 13.20 -17.83
N PRO A 193 29.66 13.45 -18.80
CA PRO A 193 29.12 12.40 -19.65
C PRO A 193 30.22 11.69 -20.45
N ALA A 194 30.22 10.35 -20.45
CA ALA A 194 31.14 9.52 -21.21
C ALA A 194 30.39 8.54 -22.10
N THR A 195 30.91 8.28 -23.30
CA THR A 195 30.30 7.34 -24.25
C THR A 195 30.97 5.96 -24.13
N PHE A 196 30.14 4.95 -23.93
CA PHE A 196 30.53 3.55 -23.79
C PHE A 196 29.93 2.69 -24.89
N LYS A 197 30.60 1.59 -25.20
CA LYS A 197 30.08 0.53 -26.06
C LYS A 197 29.37 -0.51 -25.21
N ILE A 198 28.15 -0.86 -25.57
CA ILE A 198 27.41 -1.96 -24.93
C ILE A 198 28.03 -3.28 -25.37
N VAL A 199 28.60 -4.04 -24.43
CA VAL A 199 29.26 -5.34 -24.72
C VAL A 199 28.49 -6.55 -24.19
N GLY A 200 27.49 -6.31 -23.35
CA GLY A 200 26.59 -7.34 -22.87
C GLY A 200 25.29 -6.76 -22.35
N ILE A 201 24.31 -7.65 -22.20
CA ILE A 201 23.03 -7.37 -21.56
C ILE A 201 22.87 -8.34 -20.40
N ALA A 202 22.62 -7.81 -19.21
CA ALA A 202 22.43 -8.59 -17.99
C ALA A 202 21.07 -8.32 -17.36
N GLN A 203 20.62 -9.26 -16.53
CA GLN A 203 19.47 -9.08 -15.66
C GLN A 203 19.87 -9.36 -14.22
N PHE A 204 19.10 -8.83 -13.30
CA PHE A 204 19.27 -9.15 -11.89
C PHE A 204 18.81 -10.59 -11.65
N SER A 205 19.61 -11.37 -10.92
CA SER A 205 19.26 -12.76 -10.64
C SER A 205 17.94 -12.86 -9.86
N GLU A 206 17.16 -13.89 -10.16
CA GLU A 206 15.82 -14.20 -9.62
C GLU A 206 14.67 -13.21 -9.91
N VAL A 207 14.95 -11.89 -9.99
CA VAL A 207 13.92 -10.84 -10.10
C VAL A 207 13.92 -10.09 -11.44
N GLY A 208 14.92 -10.29 -12.30
CA GLY A 208 15.00 -9.69 -13.64
C GLY A 208 15.36 -8.19 -13.61
N SER A 209 14.48 -7.36 -13.06
CA SER A 209 14.72 -5.92 -12.87
C SER A 209 14.26 -5.45 -11.47
N PRO A 210 15.17 -4.84 -10.69
CA PRO A 210 14.87 -4.38 -9.35
C PRO A 210 14.10 -3.06 -9.38
N GLY A 211 12.76 -3.12 -9.37
CA GLY A 211 11.94 -1.91 -9.30
C GLY A 211 12.02 -1.02 -10.54
N GLY A 212 12.27 -1.60 -11.72
CA GLY A 212 12.48 -0.84 -12.94
C GLY A 212 13.74 0.02 -12.94
N ALA A 213 14.61 -0.08 -11.92
CA ALA A 213 15.83 0.69 -11.86
C ALA A 213 16.75 0.38 -13.05
N THR A 214 17.46 1.39 -13.54
CA THR A 214 18.41 1.22 -14.64
C THR A 214 19.80 1.01 -14.09
N PHE A 215 20.59 0.14 -14.72
CA PHE A 215 21.96 -0.15 -14.31
C PHE A 215 22.94 -0.02 -15.47
N ALA A 216 24.01 0.74 -15.23
CA ALA A 216 25.22 0.76 -16.04
C ALA A 216 26.34 0.04 -15.31
N LEU A 217 26.68 -1.15 -15.79
CA LEU A 217 27.69 -2.01 -15.17
C LEU A 217 29.03 -1.80 -15.88
N PHE A 218 30.00 -1.23 -15.17
CA PHE A 218 31.32 -0.88 -15.70
C PHE A 218 32.39 -1.86 -15.26
N GLU A 219 33.55 -1.84 -15.91
CA GLU A 219 34.75 -2.48 -15.37
C GLU A 219 35.10 -1.87 -13.99
N PHE A 220 35.57 -2.68 -13.03
CA PHE A 220 35.75 -2.29 -11.61
C PHE A 220 36.52 -0.97 -11.41
N ARG A 221 37.70 -0.81 -12.01
CA ARG A 221 38.49 0.43 -11.87
C ARG A 221 37.82 1.62 -12.55
N THR A 222 37.11 1.36 -13.64
CA THR A 222 36.30 2.36 -14.34
C THR A 222 35.12 2.81 -13.47
N ALA A 223 34.44 1.88 -12.81
CA ALA A 223 33.35 2.17 -11.86
C ALA A 223 33.87 3.03 -10.70
N GLN A 224 34.98 2.63 -10.05
CA GLN A 224 35.60 3.41 -8.98
C GLN A 224 35.86 4.87 -9.38
N LYS A 225 36.39 5.08 -10.58
CA LYS A 225 36.70 6.42 -11.07
C LYS A 225 35.46 7.25 -11.44
N LEU A 226 34.45 6.63 -12.04
CA LEU A 226 33.24 7.33 -12.49
C LEU A 226 32.26 7.63 -11.35
N LEU A 227 32.28 6.80 -10.30
CA LEU A 227 31.33 6.80 -9.19
C LEU A 227 31.96 7.33 -7.90
N ASP A 228 33.01 8.16 -8.02
CA ASP A 228 33.69 8.81 -6.89
C ASP A 228 34.06 7.85 -5.74
N SER A 229 34.69 6.73 -6.13
CA SER A 229 35.07 5.63 -5.25
C SER A 229 36.51 5.18 -5.53
N GLU A 230 37.40 6.09 -5.91
CA GLU A 230 38.78 5.75 -6.25
C GLU A 230 39.54 5.23 -5.01
N GLY A 231 40.00 3.98 -5.07
CA GLY A 231 40.72 3.32 -3.96
C GLY A 231 39.83 2.82 -2.81
N VAL A 232 38.51 2.89 -2.97
CA VAL A 232 37.53 2.48 -1.96
C VAL A 232 36.35 1.71 -2.58
N VAL A 233 35.58 1.00 -1.76
CA VAL A 233 34.38 0.22 -2.12
C VAL A 233 33.31 0.42 -1.04
N ASP A 234 32.04 0.25 -1.41
CA ASP A 234 30.92 0.50 -0.51
C ASP A 234 30.75 -0.62 0.52
N LEU A 235 30.95 -1.87 0.10
CA LEU A 235 30.93 -3.08 0.92
C LEU A 235 31.81 -4.16 0.30
N ILE A 236 32.17 -5.19 1.07
CA ILE A 236 32.92 -6.35 0.59
C ILE A 236 32.09 -7.62 0.85
N ASN A 237 31.80 -8.36 -0.23
CA ASN A 237 31.15 -9.65 -0.18
C ASN A 237 32.20 -10.75 -0.01
N VAL A 238 31.94 -11.72 0.86
CA VAL A 238 32.87 -12.78 1.22
C VAL A 238 32.19 -14.14 1.16
N VAL A 239 32.88 -15.08 0.53
CA VAL A 239 32.52 -16.51 0.47
C VAL A 239 33.55 -17.28 1.26
N ILE A 240 33.10 -18.15 2.16
CA ILE A 240 33.97 -18.96 3.00
C ILE A 240 34.22 -20.35 2.37
N GLU A 241 35.28 -21.02 2.82
CA GLU A 241 35.50 -22.42 2.47
C GLU A 241 34.47 -23.33 3.16
N LEU A 242 34.09 -24.43 2.51
CA LEU A 242 33.00 -25.32 2.95
C LEU A 242 33.17 -25.91 4.37
N ASN A 243 34.39 -25.92 4.91
CA ASN A 243 34.73 -26.46 6.22
C ASN A 243 35.25 -25.39 7.21
N ALA A 244 35.22 -24.11 6.84
CA ALA A 244 35.64 -23.03 7.71
C ALA A 244 34.56 -22.70 8.74
N ASP A 245 34.96 -22.28 9.94
CA ASP A 245 34.04 -21.75 10.95
C ASP A 245 33.73 -20.29 10.62
N ILE A 246 32.44 -19.99 10.35
CA ILE A 246 31.99 -18.66 9.96
C ILE A 246 32.27 -17.61 11.04
N GLU A 247 32.18 -17.98 12.32
CA GLU A 247 32.45 -17.08 13.44
C GLU A 247 33.94 -16.75 13.55
N GLU A 248 34.81 -17.74 13.31
CA GLU A 248 36.26 -17.55 13.30
C GLU A 248 36.66 -16.63 12.14
N VAL A 249 36.11 -16.85 10.95
CA VAL A 249 36.38 -15.98 9.78
C VAL A 249 35.85 -14.57 10.03
N ARG A 250 34.64 -14.41 10.58
CA ARG A 250 34.06 -13.11 10.93
C ARG A 250 34.98 -12.33 11.87
N LEU A 251 35.39 -12.93 12.99
CA LEU A 251 36.28 -12.30 13.97
C LEU A 251 37.66 -11.94 13.37
N ASN A 252 38.19 -12.80 12.48
CA ASN A 252 39.47 -12.53 11.80
C ASN A 252 39.37 -11.34 10.84
N ILE A 253 38.23 -11.16 10.17
CA ILE A 253 37.98 -10.02 9.28
C ILE A 253 37.83 -8.74 10.10
N GLU A 254 37.03 -8.76 11.18
CA GLU A 254 36.86 -7.61 12.08
C GLU A 254 38.19 -7.17 12.72
N ALA A 255 39.08 -8.14 13.00
CA ALA A 255 40.41 -7.87 13.55
C ALA A 255 41.35 -7.12 12.59
N LEU A 256 41.06 -7.08 11.27
CA LEU A 256 41.85 -6.30 10.31
C LEU A 256 41.76 -4.79 10.59
N ASP A 257 40.59 -4.32 11.04
CA ASP A 257 40.38 -2.91 11.38
C ASP A 257 39.33 -2.77 12.50
N PRO A 258 39.74 -3.04 13.76
CA PRO A 258 38.83 -3.12 14.89
C PRO A 258 38.07 -1.81 15.12
N GLY A 259 36.75 -1.90 15.19
CA GLY A 259 35.86 -0.75 15.42
C GLY A 259 35.45 0.01 14.16
N ASN A 260 36.03 -0.30 13.00
CA ASN A 260 35.68 0.33 11.72
C ASN A 260 35.03 -0.62 10.71
N LEU A 261 35.09 -1.94 10.94
CA LEU A 261 34.43 -2.95 10.11
C LEU A 261 33.37 -3.72 10.91
N SER A 262 32.17 -3.83 10.34
CA SER A 262 31.08 -4.69 10.79
C SER A 262 30.94 -5.84 9.81
N VAL A 263 30.94 -7.07 10.31
CA VAL A 263 30.82 -8.27 9.49
C VAL A 263 29.59 -9.03 9.94
N ILE A 264 28.60 -9.14 9.05
CA ILE A 264 27.34 -9.83 9.33
C ILE A 264 27.11 -10.95 8.33
N ASP A 265 26.25 -11.90 8.69
CA ASP A 265 25.84 -12.96 7.77
C ASP A 265 25.05 -12.36 6.61
N ALA A 266 25.29 -12.87 5.41
CA ALA A 266 24.65 -12.42 4.18
C ALA A 266 23.10 -12.44 4.26
N GLN A 267 22.52 -13.45 4.91
CA GLN A 267 21.07 -13.55 5.09
C GLN A 267 20.54 -12.54 6.12
N GLU A 268 21.35 -12.18 7.11
CA GLU A 268 21.03 -11.11 8.06
C GLU A 268 21.05 -9.75 7.36
N ALA A 269 22.08 -9.47 6.55
CA ALA A 269 22.17 -8.28 5.71
C ALA A 269 20.95 -8.13 4.77
N ALA A 270 20.58 -9.23 4.10
CA ALA A 270 19.40 -9.29 3.24
C ALA A 270 18.11 -8.97 4.02
N ALA A 271 17.95 -9.56 5.21
CA ALA A 271 16.77 -9.38 6.05
C ALA A 271 16.67 -7.96 6.61
N GLU A 272 17.78 -7.37 7.06
CA GLU A 272 17.84 -6.01 7.57
C GLU A 272 17.45 -5.01 6.48
N GLN A 273 18.02 -5.15 5.28
CA GLN A 273 17.74 -4.23 4.18
C GLN A 273 16.29 -4.37 3.66
N ALA A 274 15.79 -5.61 3.57
CA ALA A 274 14.38 -5.85 3.25
C ALA A 274 13.44 -5.26 4.30
N ASN A 275 13.77 -5.35 5.60
CA ASN A 275 12.95 -4.80 6.68
C ASN A 275 12.94 -3.26 6.67
N ASN A 276 14.08 -2.62 6.39
CA ASN A 276 14.17 -1.18 6.27
C ASN A 276 13.26 -0.62 5.17
N ILE A 277 13.25 -1.26 3.99
CA ILE A 277 12.32 -0.87 2.91
C ILE A 277 10.86 -1.20 3.26
N LYS A 278 10.59 -2.34 3.89
CA LYS A 278 9.23 -2.69 4.34
C LYS A 278 8.66 -1.63 5.29
N GLN A 279 9.46 -1.08 6.20
CA GLN A 279 9.03 0.01 7.08
C GLN A 279 8.61 1.26 6.29
N GLY A 280 9.34 1.62 5.22
CA GLY A 280 8.94 2.71 4.32
C GLY A 280 7.62 2.43 3.59
N LEU A 281 7.38 1.17 3.20
CA LEU A 281 6.15 0.74 2.52
C LEU A 281 4.97 0.51 3.46
N ASP A 282 5.20 0.41 4.78
CA ASP A 282 4.14 0.20 5.76
C ASP A 282 3.11 1.33 5.75
N PHE A 283 3.50 2.54 5.36
CA PHE A 283 2.56 3.64 5.16
C PHE A 283 1.54 3.31 4.04
N PHE A 284 2.00 2.84 2.88
CA PHE A 284 1.13 2.44 1.77
C PHE A 284 0.25 1.24 2.15
N ASN A 285 0.83 0.23 2.78
CA ASN A 285 0.09 -0.93 3.29
C ASN A 285 -1.00 -0.51 4.28
N THR A 286 -0.68 0.44 5.16
CA THR A 286 -1.64 0.99 6.13
C THR A 286 -2.80 1.69 5.45
N ILE A 287 -2.54 2.53 4.43
CA ILE A 287 -3.60 3.19 3.66
C ILE A 287 -4.52 2.17 3.00
N LEU A 288 -3.96 1.18 2.31
CA LEU A 288 -4.73 0.14 1.63
C LEU A 288 -5.58 -0.67 2.62
N ASN A 289 -5.01 -1.01 3.78
CA ASN A 289 -5.73 -1.68 4.86
C ASN A 289 -6.88 -0.84 5.45
N VAL A 290 -6.69 0.49 5.57
CA VAL A 290 -7.76 1.40 5.99
C VAL A 290 -8.90 1.39 4.97
N PHE A 291 -8.59 1.48 3.67
CA PHE A 291 -9.61 1.39 2.61
C PHE A 291 -10.34 0.04 2.61
N ALA A 292 -9.61 -1.07 2.81
CA ALA A 292 -10.20 -2.40 2.94
C ALA A 292 -11.16 -2.46 4.15
N GLY A 293 -10.75 -1.91 5.30
CA GLY A 293 -11.58 -1.80 6.49
C GLY A 293 -12.87 -1.00 6.25
N ILE A 294 -12.76 0.13 5.55
CA ILE A 294 -13.92 0.95 5.17
C ILE A 294 -14.86 0.17 4.23
N ALA A 295 -14.31 -0.53 3.23
CA ALA A 295 -15.09 -1.34 2.30
C ALA A 295 -15.88 -2.45 3.02
N ILE A 296 -15.25 -3.15 3.97
CA ILE A 296 -15.90 -4.14 4.83
C ILE A 296 -17.04 -3.51 5.63
N PHE A 297 -16.76 -2.39 6.28
CA PHE A 297 -17.71 -1.70 7.15
C PHE A 297 -18.96 -1.23 6.37
N VAL A 298 -18.76 -0.63 5.20
CA VAL A 298 -19.85 -0.21 4.32
C VAL A 298 -20.61 -1.43 3.78
N GLY A 299 -19.89 -2.46 3.34
CA GLY A 299 -20.47 -3.73 2.89
C GLY A 299 -21.38 -4.35 3.94
N ALA A 300 -20.93 -4.39 5.20
CA ALA A 300 -21.71 -4.88 6.34
C ALA A 300 -23.04 -4.12 6.51
N PHE A 301 -23.00 -2.79 6.39
CA PHE A 301 -24.22 -1.98 6.49
C PHE A 301 -25.18 -2.25 5.33
N ILE A 302 -24.67 -2.31 4.09
CA ILE A 302 -25.49 -2.58 2.91
C ILE A 302 -26.15 -3.95 3.05
N ILE A 303 -25.38 -4.98 3.41
CA ILE A 303 -25.88 -6.33 3.68
C ILE A 303 -26.98 -6.30 4.74
N GLN A 304 -26.77 -5.62 5.86
CA GLN A 304 -27.76 -5.51 6.92
C GLN A 304 -29.06 -4.84 6.43
N ASN A 305 -28.95 -3.76 5.67
CA ASN A 305 -30.10 -3.05 5.12
C ASN A 305 -30.88 -3.95 4.16
N THR A 306 -30.17 -4.62 3.26
CA THR A 306 -30.78 -5.53 2.30
C THR A 306 -31.52 -6.64 3.04
N PHE A 307 -30.88 -7.39 3.95
CA PHE A 307 -31.55 -8.44 4.72
C PHE A 307 -32.79 -7.97 5.49
N ARG A 308 -32.83 -6.72 5.97
CA ARG A 308 -34.03 -6.16 6.60
C ARG A 308 -35.19 -6.04 5.61
N ILE A 309 -34.94 -5.54 4.40
CA ILE A 309 -35.92 -5.44 3.32
C ILE A 309 -36.39 -6.84 2.92
N LEU A 310 -35.46 -7.77 2.81
CA LEU A 310 -35.70 -9.16 2.41
C LEU A 310 -36.64 -9.90 3.35
N ILE A 311 -36.46 -9.72 4.65
CA ILE A 311 -37.33 -10.33 5.65
C ILE A 311 -38.71 -9.68 5.61
N PHE A 312 -38.77 -8.35 5.42
CA PHE A 312 -40.04 -7.64 5.34
C PHE A 312 -40.92 -8.19 4.20
N GLN A 313 -40.34 -8.37 3.01
CA GLN A 313 -41.04 -8.94 1.86
C GLN A 313 -41.52 -10.39 2.09
N ARG A 314 -40.74 -11.19 2.83
CA ARG A 314 -41.03 -12.62 3.09
C ARG A 314 -41.78 -12.88 4.41
N THR A 315 -42.27 -11.84 5.07
CA THR A 315 -42.92 -11.95 6.38
C THR A 315 -44.10 -12.94 6.34
N LYS A 316 -44.92 -12.91 5.27
CA LYS A 316 -46.06 -13.83 5.09
C LYS A 316 -45.61 -15.28 4.92
N GLU A 317 -44.60 -15.54 4.08
CA GLU A 317 -44.02 -16.88 3.90
C GLU A 317 -43.47 -17.45 5.22
N LEU A 318 -42.70 -16.65 5.95
CA LEU A 318 -42.10 -17.05 7.22
C LEU A 318 -43.18 -17.31 8.29
N ALA A 319 -44.24 -16.52 8.30
CA ALA A 319 -45.37 -16.72 9.19
C ALA A 319 -46.16 -18.00 8.86
N LEU A 320 -46.39 -18.29 7.58
CA LEU A 320 -47.03 -19.52 7.11
C LEU A 320 -46.19 -20.75 7.48
N LEU A 321 -44.87 -20.71 7.25
CA LEU A 321 -43.96 -21.77 7.69
C LEU A 321 -44.03 -22.02 9.20
N ARG A 322 -44.16 -20.95 10.00
CA ARG A 322 -44.35 -21.06 11.45
C ARG A 322 -45.73 -21.55 11.84
N ALA A 323 -46.78 -21.25 11.06
CA ALA A 323 -48.13 -21.78 11.27
C ALA A 323 -48.19 -23.29 11.03
N LEU A 324 -47.40 -23.79 10.07
CA LEU A 324 -47.21 -25.21 9.76
C LEU A 324 -46.30 -25.96 10.77
N GLY A 325 -45.90 -25.31 11.88
CA GLY A 325 -45.15 -25.94 12.97
C GLY A 325 -43.64 -25.69 12.98
N THR A 326 -43.10 -24.84 12.09
CA THR A 326 -41.67 -24.50 12.11
C THR A 326 -41.31 -23.68 13.37
N SER A 327 -40.32 -24.14 14.12
CA SER A 327 -39.82 -23.44 15.31
C SER A 327 -39.05 -22.15 14.99
N ARG A 328 -38.95 -21.23 15.95
CA ARG A 328 -38.16 -19.99 15.81
C ARG A 328 -36.69 -20.27 15.47
N ARG A 329 -36.12 -21.32 16.08
CA ARG A 329 -34.73 -21.75 15.83
C ARG A 329 -34.54 -22.25 14.40
N GLN A 330 -35.53 -22.95 13.83
CA GLN A 330 -35.47 -23.39 12.43
C GLN A 330 -35.57 -22.22 11.45
N VAL A 331 -36.42 -21.22 11.70
CA VAL A 331 -36.47 -19.98 10.89
C VAL A 331 -35.16 -19.19 10.98
N TYR A 332 -34.60 -19.06 12.18
CA TYR A 332 -33.30 -18.41 12.38
C TYR A 332 -32.19 -19.11 11.59
N ARG A 333 -32.09 -20.44 11.70
CA ARG A 333 -31.11 -21.24 10.96
C ARG A 333 -31.32 -21.18 9.44
N LEU A 334 -32.57 -21.11 8.98
CA LEU A 334 -32.89 -20.96 7.57
C LEU A 334 -32.31 -19.66 7.01
N VAL A 335 -32.57 -18.52 7.68
CA VAL A 335 -32.06 -17.22 7.23
C VAL A 335 -30.53 -17.15 7.30
N LEU A 336 -29.92 -17.72 8.35
CA LEU A 336 -28.46 -17.83 8.44
C LEU A 336 -27.86 -18.75 7.37
N SER A 337 -28.53 -19.83 7.00
CA SER A 337 -28.05 -20.69 5.92
C SER A 337 -28.12 -20.01 4.56
N GLU A 338 -29.12 -19.14 4.35
CA GLU A 338 -29.22 -18.30 3.15
C GLU A 338 -28.05 -17.31 3.08
N SER A 339 -27.73 -16.63 4.20
CA SER A 339 -26.61 -15.69 4.24
C SER A 339 -25.25 -16.37 4.10
N LEU A 340 -25.06 -17.52 4.76
CA LEU A 340 -23.85 -18.33 4.63
C LEU A 340 -23.62 -18.74 3.18
N PHE A 341 -24.65 -19.25 2.51
CA PHE A 341 -24.54 -19.68 1.12
C PHE A 341 -24.18 -18.52 0.18
N MET A 342 -24.86 -17.38 0.32
CA MET A 342 -24.54 -16.18 -0.47
C MET A 342 -23.13 -15.67 -0.20
N SER A 343 -22.65 -15.77 1.04
CA SER A 343 -21.29 -15.35 1.39
C SER A 343 -20.22 -16.27 0.82
N ILE A 344 -20.44 -17.59 0.76
CA ILE A 344 -19.48 -18.52 0.16
C ILE A 344 -19.33 -18.23 -1.34
N ILE A 345 -20.44 -18.06 -2.06
CA ILE A 345 -20.41 -17.69 -3.48
C ILE A 345 -19.80 -16.30 -3.67
N GLY A 346 -20.22 -15.34 -2.85
CA GLY A 346 -19.74 -13.97 -2.91
C GLY A 346 -18.25 -13.85 -2.65
N SER A 347 -17.72 -14.60 -1.66
CA SER A 347 -16.29 -14.66 -1.39
C SER A 347 -15.51 -15.31 -2.51
N ALA A 348 -16.00 -16.42 -3.09
CA ALA A 348 -15.33 -17.07 -4.22
C ALA A 348 -15.24 -16.14 -5.45
N LEU A 349 -16.35 -15.50 -5.81
CA LEU A 349 -16.39 -14.53 -6.89
C LEU A 349 -15.58 -13.26 -6.56
N GLY A 350 -15.61 -12.83 -5.30
CA GLY A 350 -14.83 -11.70 -4.79
C GLY A 350 -13.32 -11.94 -4.88
N ILE A 351 -12.84 -13.15 -4.57
CA ILE A 351 -11.44 -13.53 -4.76
C ILE A 351 -11.06 -13.42 -6.23
N GLY A 352 -11.85 -14.01 -7.14
CA GLY A 352 -11.62 -13.91 -8.58
C GLY A 352 -11.59 -12.47 -9.09
N LEU A 353 -12.55 -11.64 -8.64
CA LEU A 353 -12.59 -10.23 -8.99
C LEU A 353 -11.39 -9.46 -8.41
N GLY A 354 -10.99 -9.76 -7.18
CA GLY A 354 -9.83 -9.13 -6.53
C GLY A 354 -8.52 -9.44 -7.25
N ILE A 355 -8.34 -10.68 -7.71
CA ILE A 355 -7.21 -11.06 -8.57
C ILE A 355 -7.25 -10.27 -9.88
N GLY A 356 -8.41 -10.20 -10.54
CA GLY A 356 -8.57 -9.43 -11.77
C GLY A 356 -8.29 -7.93 -11.60
N LEU A 357 -8.70 -7.34 -10.48
CA LEU A 357 -8.39 -5.96 -10.13
C LEU A 357 -6.89 -5.76 -9.89
N ALA A 358 -6.22 -6.68 -9.19
CA ALA A 358 -4.77 -6.61 -8.98
C ALA A 358 -4.00 -6.64 -10.30
N VAL A 359 -4.40 -7.52 -11.24
CA VAL A 359 -3.83 -7.57 -12.60
C VAL A 359 -4.06 -6.26 -13.34
N LEU A 360 -5.29 -5.71 -13.30
CA LEU A 360 -5.63 -4.48 -14.00
C LEU A 360 -4.85 -3.27 -13.44
N VAL A 361 -4.67 -3.20 -12.13
CA VAL A 361 -3.86 -2.15 -11.48
C VAL A 361 -2.39 -2.30 -11.87
N LYS A 362 -1.81 -3.51 -11.81
CA LYS A 362 -0.42 -3.75 -12.21
C LYS A 362 -0.18 -3.34 -13.66
N GLU A 363 -1.03 -3.80 -14.58
CA GLU A 363 -0.93 -3.46 -16.00
C GLU A 363 -1.10 -1.95 -16.25
N GLY A 364 -2.01 -1.31 -15.52
CA GLY A 364 -2.18 0.15 -15.56
C GLY A 364 -0.91 0.89 -15.12
N LEU A 365 -0.30 0.49 -13.99
CA LEU A 365 0.93 1.09 -13.48
C LEU A 365 2.12 0.88 -14.41
N ASN A 366 2.23 -0.30 -15.02
CA ASN A 366 3.27 -0.60 -16.01
C ASN A 366 3.16 0.31 -17.24
N ARG A 367 1.94 0.59 -17.74
CA ARG A 367 1.74 1.51 -18.87
C ARG A 367 2.15 2.96 -18.59
N PHE A 368 2.09 3.37 -17.32
CA PHE A 368 2.56 4.70 -16.89
C PHE A 368 4.04 4.69 -16.46
N ASN A 369 4.78 3.61 -16.75
CA ASN A 369 6.19 3.43 -16.39
C ASN A 369 6.45 3.70 -14.91
N PHE A 370 5.58 3.24 -14.01
CA PHE A 370 5.70 3.53 -12.57
C PHE A 370 6.85 2.78 -11.86
N GLY A 371 7.74 2.08 -12.60
CA GLY A 371 8.92 1.41 -12.04
C GLY A 371 8.58 0.34 -11.01
N LEU A 372 7.57 -0.50 -11.24
CA LEU A 372 7.31 -1.62 -10.34
C LEU A 372 8.31 -2.77 -10.62
N PRO A 373 8.81 -3.47 -9.59
CA PRO A 373 9.65 -4.65 -9.80
C PRO A 373 8.96 -5.66 -10.72
N GLU A 374 9.73 -6.25 -11.64
CA GLU A 374 9.23 -7.36 -12.45
C GLU A 374 9.02 -8.58 -11.56
N GLY A 375 7.77 -8.83 -11.16
CA GLY A 375 7.45 -9.96 -10.30
C GLY A 375 6.04 -10.50 -10.53
N PRO A 376 5.81 -11.81 -10.33
CA PRO A 376 4.46 -12.36 -10.38
C PRO A 376 3.59 -11.72 -9.29
N LEU A 377 2.30 -11.54 -9.57
CA LEU A 377 1.35 -11.19 -8.50
C LEU A 377 1.25 -12.37 -7.54
N VAL A 378 1.65 -12.17 -6.30
CA VAL A 378 1.67 -13.19 -5.26
C VAL A 378 0.30 -13.23 -4.58
N LEU A 379 -0.42 -14.33 -4.80
CA LEU A 379 -1.60 -14.68 -4.00
C LEU A 379 -1.21 -15.78 -3.03
N THR A 380 -1.01 -15.42 -1.77
CA THR A 380 -0.79 -16.40 -0.71
C THR A 380 -2.10 -17.14 -0.40
N PRO A 381 -2.07 -18.47 -0.15
CA PRO A 381 -3.25 -19.21 0.30
C PRO A 381 -3.85 -18.60 1.58
N SER A 382 -3.00 -18.05 2.46
CA SER A 382 -3.42 -17.32 3.66
C SER A 382 -4.25 -16.09 3.31
N ALA A 383 -3.84 -15.24 2.36
CA ALA A 383 -4.62 -14.07 1.93
C ALA A 383 -6.00 -14.47 1.37
N ALA A 384 -6.05 -15.53 0.55
CA ALA A 384 -7.31 -16.06 0.01
C ALA A 384 -8.23 -16.57 1.15
N ILE A 385 -7.68 -17.31 2.11
CA ILE A 385 -8.41 -17.81 3.28
C ILE A 385 -8.90 -16.64 4.15
N ILE A 386 -8.05 -15.65 4.44
CA ILE A 386 -8.40 -14.47 5.23
C ILE A 386 -9.53 -13.71 4.55
N GLY A 387 -9.42 -13.41 3.25
CA GLY A 387 -10.48 -12.75 2.49
C GLY A 387 -11.80 -13.52 2.51
N ALA A 388 -11.74 -14.85 2.34
CA ALA A 388 -12.92 -15.72 2.43
C ALA A 388 -13.55 -15.69 3.83
N VAL A 389 -12.74 -15.85 4.89
CA VAL A 389 -13.18 -15.84 6.29
C VAL A 389 -13.78 -14.49 6.65
N VAL A 390 -13.17 -13.38 6.25
CA VAL A 390 -13.69 -12.03 6.49
C VAL A 390 -15.02 -11.84 5.76
N GLY A 391 -15.10 -12.18 4.47
CA GLY A 391 -16.34 -12.07 3.69
C GLY A 391 -17.50 -12.87 4.30
N VAL A 392 -17.23 -14.12 4.71
CA VAL A 392 -18.23 -14.98 5.38
C VAL A 392 -18.61 -14.41 6.74
N SER A 393 -17.63 -14.09 7.58
CA SER A 393 -17.86 -13.60 8.95
C SER A 393 -18.68 -12.32 8.95
N VAL A 394 -18.30 -11.34 8.12
CA VAL A 394 -18.98 -10.05 8.03
C VAL A 394 -20.42 -10.21 7.55
N THR A 395 -20.66 -11.08 6.56
CA THR A 395 -22.00 -11.34 6.04
C THR A 395 -22.88 -12.02 7.09
N VAL A 396 -22.34 -13.04 7.75
CA VAL A 396 -23.05 -13.78 8.80
C VAL A 396 -23.37 -12.85 9.97
N LEU A 397 -22.40 -12.10 10.49
CA LEU A 397 -22.58 -11.14 11.59
C LEU A 397 -23.62 -10.08 11.24
N SER A 398 -23.56 -9.52 10.04
CA SER A 398 -24.52 -8.54 9.53
C SER A 398 -25.95 -9.10 9.44
N SER A 399 -26.08 -10.40 9.14
CA SER A 399 -27.36 -11.10 9.02
C SER A 399 -27.97 -11.56 10.35
N LEU A 400 -27.22 -11.55 11.46
CA LEU A 400 -27.70 -12.02 12.78
C LEU A 400 -28.94 -11.25 13.27
N LEU A 401 -28.86 -9.91 13.30
CA LEU A 401 -29.96 -9.06 13.76
C LEU A 401 -31.23 -9.22 12.90
N PRO A 402 -31.14 -9.20 11.55
CA PRO A 402 -32.22 -9.60 10.67
C PRO A 402 -32.78 -11.00 10.98
N ALA A 403 -31.93 -12.04 11.04
CA ALA A 403 -32.35 -13.42 11.28
C ALA A 403 -33.11 -13.58 12.61
N ILE A 404 -32.68 -12.91 13.67
CA ILE A 404 -33.39 -12.87 14.96
C ILE A 404 -34.78 -12.26 14.78
N ARG A 405 -34.93 -11.18 14.00
CA ARG A 405 -36.24 -10.56 13.73
C ARG A 405 -37.16 -11.47 12.92
N ALA A 406 -36.64 -12.10 11.87
CA ALA A 406 -37.37 -13.10 11.08
C ALA A 406 -37.92 -14.23 11.97
N SER A 407 -37.09 -14.75 12.88
CA SER A 407 -37.49 -15.82 13.80
C SER A 407 -38.62 -15.44 14.75
N LYS A 408 -38.87 -14.14 14.95
CA LYS A 408 -39.87 -13.62 15.89
C LYS A 408 -41.22 -13.30 15.24
N VAL A 409 -41.32 -13.31 13.90
CA VAL A 409 -42.57 -13.02 13.15
C VAL A 409 -43.69 -14.00 13.53
N SER A 410 -44.80 -13.52 14.07
CA SER A 410 -45.89 -14.36 14.58
C SER A 410 -46.75 -14.96 13.45
N PRO A 411 -47.21 -16.22 13.55
CA PRO A 411 -48.23 -16.78 12.63
C PRO A 411 -49.49 -15.90 12.54
N MET A 412 -49.92 -15.32 13.67
CA MET A 412 -51.12 -14.48 13.75
C MET A 412 -50.93 -13.09 13.11
N GLU A 413 -49.69 -12.62 12.97
CA GLU A 413 -49.39 -11.33 12.31
C GLU A 413 -49.65 -11.38 10.79
N ALA A 414 -49.65 -12.58 10.19
CA ALA A 414 -49.89 -12.76 8.75
C ALA A 414 -51.35 -12.98 8.38
N ILE A 415 -52.17 -13.48 9.32
CA ILE A 415 -53.61 -13.73 9.13
C ILE A 415 -54.44 -12.47 9.36
N ARG A 416 -53.98 -11.56 10.22
CA ARG A 416 -54.62 -10.27 10.45
C ARG A 416 -54.17 -9.29 9.37
N GLU A 417 -54.86 -9.28 8.23
CA GLU A 417 -54.70 -8.21 7.24
C GLU A 417 -54.97 -6.87 7.92
N GLY A 418 -53.94 -6.02 7.97
CA GLY A 418 -54.01 -4.70 8.57
C GLY A 418 -53.57 -4.66 10.03
N PHE A 419 -52.40 -4.05 10.23
CA PHE A 419 -51.94 -3.49 11.51
C PHE A 419 -51.65 -4.48 12.65
N SER A 420 -50.48 -5.13 12.56
CA SER A 420 -49.66 -5.26 13.77
C SER A 420 -48.75 -4.04 13.85
N GLN A 421 -49.24 -2.98 14.52
CA GLN A 421 -48.41 -1.84 14.88
C GLN A 421 -47.19 -2.37 15.64
N PRO A 422 -45.96 -2.25 15.13
CA PRO A 422 -44.80 -2.69 15.87
C PRO A 422 -44.79 -1.92 17.20
N LYS A 423 -44.72 -2.63 18.33
CA LYS A 423 -44.64 -2.02 19.69
C LYS A 423 -43.77 -0.77 19.60
N LYS A 424 -44.33 0.39 19.95
CA LYS A 424 -43.65 1.71 19.88
C LYS A 424 -42.38 1.68 20.74
N LYS A 425 -41.27 1.15 20.21
CA LYS A 425 -39.98 1.27 20.90
C LYS A 425 -39.65 2.76 20.97
N SER A 426 -39.25 3.25 22.13
CA SER A 426 -38.97 4.67 22.34
C SER A 426 -37.90 5.18 21.35
N LEU A 427 -38.20 6.27 20.64
CA LEU A 427 -37.21 7.02 19.84
C LEU A 427 -36.24 7.77 20.75
N VAL A 428 -36.66 8.13 21.97
CA VAL A 428 -35.82 8.81 22.97
C VAL A 428 -34.66 7.92 23.41
N LYS A 429 -34.90 6.64 23.68
CA LYS A 429 -33.80 5.70 24.00
C LYS A 429 -32.78 5.61 22.87
N ARG A 430 -33.24 5.67 21.61
CA ARG A 430 -32.35 5.65 20.45
C ARG A 430 -31.59 6.97 20.28
N LEU A 431 -32.24 8.11 20.58
CA LEU A 431 -31.58 9.41 20.61
C LEU A 431 -30.46 9.41 21.66
N LEU A 432 -30.72 8.95 22.88
CA LEU A 432 -29.71 8.87 23.95
C LEU A 432 -28.55 7.94 23.58
N VAL A 433 -28.84 6.72 23.10
CA VAL A 433 -27.79 5.79 22.65
C VAL A 433 -27.00 6.38 21.49
N GLY A 434 -27.68 7.00 20.53
CA GLY A 434 -27.04 7.65 19.38
C GLY A 434 -26.12 8.80 19.81
N LEU A 435 -26.60 9.71 20.67
CA LEU A 435 -25.82 10.83 21.19
C LEU A 435 -24.62 10.35 22.00
N LEU A 436 -24.80 9.35 22.86
CA LEU A 436 -23.71 8.79 23.65
C LEU A 436 -22.65 8.13 22.75
N THR A 437 -23.07 7.37 21.75
CA THR A 437 -22.15 6.73 20.79
C THR A 437 -21.42 7.77 19.94
N THR A 438 -22.14 8.76 19.40
CA THR A 438 -21.52 9.86 18.62
C THR A 438 -20.57 10.68 19.49
N SER A 439 -20.94 11.00 20.73
CA SER A 439 -20.07 11.73 21.65
C SER A 439 -18.81 10.95 21.97
N LEU A 440 -18.92 9.64 22.23
CA LEU A 440 -17.74 8.80 22.49
C LEU A 440 -16.81 8.72 21.29
N GLY A 441 -17.37 8.52 20.09
CA GLY A 441 -16.58 8.52 18.84
C GLY A 441 -15.93 9.87 18.56
N PHE A 442 -16.65 10.97 18.80
CA PHE A 442 -16.16 12.32 18.59
C PHE A 442 -15.07 12.67 19.60
N THR A 443 -15.21 12.30 20.87
CA THR A 443 -14.17 12.48 21.89
C THR A 443 -12.92 11.68 21.54
N LEU A 444 -13.05 10.44 21.08
CA LEU A 444 -11.90 9.65 20.62
C LEU A 444 -11.21 10.31 19.43
N LEU A 445 -11.97 10.73 18.41
CA LEU A 445 -11.42 11.34 17.20
C LEU A 445 -10.77 12.69 17.49
N PHE A 446 -11.49 13.60 18.15
CA PHE A 446 -11.06 14.97 18.36
C PHE A 446 -10.04 15.06 19.50
N GLY A 447 -10.21 14.23 20.52
CA GLY A 447 -9.26 14.14 21.63
C GLY A 447 -7.86 13.73 21.18
N THR A 448 -7.75 12.83 20.20
CA THR A 448 -6.45 12.44 19.63
C THR A 448 -5.88 13.44 18.65
N ILE A 449 -6.72 14.22 17.96
CA ILE A 449 -6.24 15.23 17.00
C ILE A 449 -5.72 16.48 17.72
N PHE A 450 -6.28 16.79 18.89
CA PHE A 450 -5.93 17.96 19.69
C PHE A 450 -5.15 17.62 20.96
N ASP A 451 -4.59 16.41 21.04
CA ASP A 451 -3.80 15.89 22.18
C ASP A 451 -4.45 16.07 23.56
N PHE A 452 -5.78 16.08 23.63
CA PHE A 452 -6.53 16.19 24.89
C PHE A 452 -6.90 14.82 25.48
N PHE A 453 -6.88 13.76 24.67
CA PHE A 453 -7.24 12.41 25.11
C PHE A 453 -6.55 11.35 24.25
N GLU A 454 -5.81 10.45 24.91
CA GLU A 454 -5.14 9.33 24.28
C GLU A 454 -5.46 8.02 25.02
N VAL A 455 -5.71 6.95 24.28
CA VAL A 455 -5.91 5.62 24.84
C VAL A 455 -4.57 4.85 24.84
N PRO A 456 -4.02 4.48 26.01
CA PRO A 456 -2.78 3.72 26.07
C PRO A 456 -2.84 2.43 25.25
N GLY A 457 -1.81 2.17 24.44
CA GLY A 457 -1.66 0.95 23.65
C GLY A 457 -2.32 0.97 22.25
N LEU A 458 -2.93 2.08 21.84
CA LEU A 458 -3.40 2.27 20.46
C LEU A 458 -2.60 3.39 19.79
N SER A 459 -2.13 3.18 18.55
CA SER A 459 -1.52 4.27 17.78
C SER A 459 -2.54 5.35 17.44
N SER A 460 -2.13 6.62 17.40
CA SER A 460 -3.01 7.78 17.15
C SER A 460 -3.87 7.59 15.89
N LEU A 461 -3.28 7.05 14.82
CA LEU A 461 -4.01 6.74 13.58
C LEU A 461 -5.13 5.71 13.78
N ARG A 462 -4.88 4.63 14.53
CA ARG A 462 -5.91 3.62 14.84
C ARG A 462 -7.00 4.22 15.72
N GLN A 463 -6.64 5.05 16.69
CA GLN A 463 -7.62 5.72 17.55
C GLN A 463 -8.53 6.65 16.75
N VAL A 464 -7.97 7.49 15.87
CA VAL A 464 -8.74 8.36 14.96
C VAL A 464 -9.68 7.53 14.09
N GLY A 465 -9.19 6.44 13.49
CA GLY A 465 -10.00 5.55 12.66
C GLY A 465 -11.18 4.90 13.43
N ILE A 466 -10.93 4.42 14.65
CA ILE A 466 -11.97 3.86 15.53
C ILE A 466 -12.97 4.96 15.93
N GLY A 467 -12.50 6.15 16.30
CA GLY A 467 -13.34 7.30 16.63
C GLY A 467 -14.25 7.71 15.48
N ALA A 468 -13.73 7.75 14.26
CA ALA A 468 -14.49 8.03 13.05
C ALA A 468 -15.58 6.96 12.80
N ALA A 469 -15.23 5.67 12.91
CA ALA A 469 -16.18 4.58 12.73
C ALA A 469 -17.30 4.61 13.78
N ILE A 470 -16.97 4.85 15.05
CA ILE A 470 -17.95 4.96 16.13
C ILE A 470 -18.86 6.17 15.92
N THR A 471 -18.30 7.33 15.54
CA THR A 471 -19.06 8.54 15.23
C THR A 471 -20.07 8.27 14.12
N PHE A 472 -19.63 7.59 13.07
CA PHE A 472 -20.47 7.20 11.95
C PHE A 472 -21.61 6.26 12.38
N VAL A 473 -21.31 5.24 13.18
CA VAL A 473 -22.33 4.34 13.75
C VAL A 473 -23.32 5.14 14.60
N GLY A 474 -22.84 6.08 15.42
CA GLY A 474 -23.66 6.98 16.22
C GLY A 474 -24.63 7.80 15.36
N ILE A 475 -24.14 8.42 14.28
CA ILE A 475 -24.95 9.18 13.32
C ILE A 475 -26.01 8.28 12.65
N ALA A 476 -25.63 7.07 12.22
CA ALA A 476 -26.57 6.10 11.63
C ALA A 476 -27.64 5.64 12.65
N ILE A 477 -27.29 5.53 13.93
CA ILE A 477 -28.25 5.29 15.01
C ILE A 477 -29.15 6.52 15.19
N LEU A 478 -28.64 7.75 15.10
CA LEU A 478 -29.41 8.98 15.26
C LEU A 478 -30.39 9.25 14.12
N ALA A 479 -30.10 8.83 12.88
CA ALA A 479 -30.86 9.21 11.68
C ALA A 479 -32.41 9.09 11.82
N PRO A 480 -32.98 8.02 12.42
CA PRO A 480 -34.44 7.93 12.56
C PRO A 480 -35.06 8.81 13.63
N SER A 481 -34.26 9.33 14.57
CA SER A 481 -34.70 10.35 15.52
C SER A 481 -34.83 11.71 14.85
N PHE A 482 -33.99 11.99 13.85
CA PHE A 482 -34.01 13.23 13.07
C PHE A 482 -35.11 13.29 12.00
N SER A 483 -35.71 12.17 11.61
CA SER A 483 -36.76 12.15 10.58
C SER A 483 -37.96 13.05 10.91
N LYS A 484 -38.46 13.02 12.15
CA LYS A 484 -39.60 13.86 12.57
C LYS A 484 -39.31 15.37 12.54
N PRO A 485 -38.25 15.87 13.21
CA PRO A 485 -37.93 17.30 13.15
C PRO A 485 -37.58 17.75 11.73
N PHE A 486 -36.86 16.94 10.95
CA PHE A 486 -36.56 17.25 9.55
C PHE A 486 -37.83 17.41 8.70
N ILE A 487 -38.75 16.44 8.76
CA ILE A 487 -40.03 16.55 8.05
C ILE A 487 -40.85 17.75 8.55
N SER A 488 -40.75 18.09 9.84
CA SER A 488 -41.43 19.27 10.38
C SER A 488 -40.80 20.59 9.95
N LEU A 489 -39.50 20.62 9.67
CA LEU A 489 -38.80 21.82 9.21
C LEU A 489 -39.19 22.15 7.76
N PHE A 490 -39.22 21.16 6.89
CA PHE A 490 -39.48 21.34 5.46
C PHE A 490 -40.96 21.19 5.06
N HIS A 491 -41.86 21.05 6.04
CA HIS A 491 -43.26 20.70 5.76
C HIS A 491 -43.98 21.77 4.95
N TYR A 492 -43.73 23.06 5.24
CA TYR A 492 -44.34 24.18 4.51
C TYR A 492 -43.91 24.20 3.05
N ILE A 493 -42.62 24.00 2.78
CA ILE A 493 -42.06 23.95 1.41
C ILE A 493 -42.69 22.77 0.64
N TYR A 494 -42.80 21.61 1.27
CA TYR A 494 -43.33 20.42 0.60
C TYR A 494 -44.84 20.51 0.33
N ILE A 495 -45.61 21.10 1.25
CA ILE A 495 -47.05 21.37 1.04
C ILE A 495 -47.23 22.45 -0.03
N PHE A 496 -46.35 23.44 -0.10
CA PHE A 496 -46.40 24.49 -1.12
C PHE A 496 -46.31 23.90 -2.54
N PHE A 497 -45.32 23.03 -2.81
CA PHE A 497 -45.13 22.43 -4.14
C PHE A 497 -46.14 21.32 -4.46
N PHE A 498 -46.47 20.45 -3.49
CA PHE A 498 -47.24 19.21 -3.74
C PHE A 498 -48.66 19.22 -3.16
N LYS A 499 -49.10 20.34 -2.57
CA LYS A 499 -50.45 20.57 -2.03
C LYS A 499 -50.93 19.39 -1.16
N ILE A 500 -52.06 18.78 -1.53
CA ILE A 500 -52.73 17.72 -0.77
C ILE A 500 -51.89 16.43 -0.71
N LEU A 501 -51.24 16.06 -1.82
CA LEU A 501 -50.35 14.89 -1.88
C LEU A 501 -49.12 15.09 -0.98
N GLY A 502 -48.60 16.33 -0.91
CA GLY A 502 -47.54 16.72 0.01
C GLY A 502 -47.94 16.54 1.48
N LYS A 503 -49.13 17.04 1.85
CA LYS A 503 -49.68 16.92 3.21
C LYS A 503 -49.85 15.46 3.64
N LEU A 504 -50.44 14.63 2.78
CA LEU A 504 -50.63 13.19 3.05
C LEU A 504 -49.30 12.44 3.19
N SER A 505 -48.30 12.79 2.37
CA SER A 505 -46.96 12.20 2.40
C SER A 505 -46.19 12.54 3.68
N ILE A 506 -46.31 13.78 4.16
CA ILE A 506 -45.74 14.24 5.44
C ILE A 506 -46.32 13.47 6.62
N GLU A 507 -47.65 13.35 6.68
CA GLU A 507 -48.32 12.61 7.77
C GLU A 507 -47.92 11.13 7.79
N ASN A 508 -47.85 10.49 6.62
CA ASN A 508 -47.40 9.11 6.50
C ASN A 508 -45.94 8.91 6.95
N SER A 509 -45.06 9.85 6.61
CA SER A 509 -43.66 9.82 6.99
C SER A 509 -43.46 10.07 8.50
N LYS A 510 -44.21 11.01 9.10
CA LYS A 510 -44.22 11.24 10.57
C LYS A 510 -44.72 10.03 11.35
N ARG A 511 -45.62 9.22 10.78
CA ARG A 511 -46.11 7.96 11.35
C ARG A 511 -45.10 6.81 11.28
N THR A 512 -44.20 6.81 10.28
CA THR A 512 -43.24 5.72 10.05
C THR A 512 -41.77 6.17 9.98
N PRO A 513 -41.26 6.95 10.96
CA PRO A 513 -39.95 7.63 10.88
C PRO A 513 -38.77 6.67 10.73
N ARG A 514 -38.90 5.42 11.24
CA ARG A 514 -37.86 4.39 11.09
C ARG A 514 -37.75 3.85 9.67
N ARG A 515 -38.86 3.79 8.94
CA ARG A 515 -38.89 3.30 7.56
C ARG A 515 -38.31 4.38 6.64
N THR A 516 -38.77 5.62 6.78
CA THR A 516 -38.27 6.78 6.03
C THR A 516 -36.78 7.02 6.25
N ALA A 517 -36.31 6.90 7.50
CA ALA A 517 -34.89 7.10 7.77
C ALA A 517 -34.02 5.91 7.35
N ALA A 518 -34.53 4.67 7.29
CA ALA A 518 -33.74 3.53 6.82
C ALA A 518 -33.33 3.68 5.35
N THR A 519 -34.23 4.20 4.50
CA THR A 519 -33.92 4.49 3.09
C THR A 519 -32.93 5.65 2.96
N ALA A 520 -33.12 6.72 3.76
CA ALA A 520 -32.20 7.86 3.78
C ALA A 520 -30.80 7.48 4.30
N SER A 521 -30.70 6.63 5.32
CA SER A 521 -29.41 6.17 5.88
C SER A 521 -28.59 5.38 4.87
N ALA A 522 -29.21 4.61 3.97
CA ALA A 522 -28.47 3.89 2.94
C ALA A 522 -27.76 4.86 1.97
N LEU A 523 -28.47 5.90 1.53
CA LEU A 523 -27.89 6.97 0.69
C LEU A 523 -26.84 7.79 1.46
N MET A 524 -27.12 8.10 2.73
CA MET A 524 -26.18 8.82 3.60
C MET A 524 -24.83 8.11 3.65
N ILE A 525 -24.82 6.78 3.81
CA ILE A 525 -23.59 6.00 3.93
C ILE A 525 -22.78 6.01 2.64
N GLY A 526 -23.46 5.84 1.50
CA GLY A 526 -22.82 5.95 0.19
C GLY A 526 -22.26 7.36 -0.05
N LEU A 527 -23.04 8.39 0.25
CA LEU A 527 -22.63 9.79 0.08
C LEU A 527 -21.46 10.14 1.01
N THR A 528 -21.51 9.76 2.29
CA THR A 528 -20.42 10.00 3.23
C THR A 528 -19.14 9.34 2.77
N LEU A 529 -19.19 8.14 2.18
CA LEU A 529 -18.00 7.47 1.65
C LEU A 529 -17.40 8.25 0.46
N ILE A 530 -18.23 8.65 -0.50
CA ILE A 530 -17.78 9.42 -1.67
C ILE A 530 -17.23 10.78 -1.23
N THR A 531 -17.90 11.45 -0.30
CA THR A 531 -17.42 12.70 0.30
C THR A 531 -16.12 12.50 1.06
N LEU A 532 -15.98 11.43 1.84
CA LEU A 532 -14.74 11.13 2.57
C LEU A 532 -13.57 10.95 1.59
N ALA A 533 -13.75 10.14 0.56
CA ALA A 533 -12.72 9.95 -0.47
C ALA A 533 -12.35 11.27 -1.14
N ASN A 534 -13.35 12.06 -1.56
CA ASN A 534 -13.12 13.38 -2.16
C ASN A 534 -12.42 14.33 -1.20
N VAL A 535 -12.84 14.42 0.06
CA VAL A 535 -12.23 15.30 1.07
C VAL A 535 -10.78 14.92 1.25
N ILE A 536 -10.45 13.64 1.45
CA ILE A 536 -9.07 13.17 1.56
C ILE A 536 -8.26 13.60 0.34
N THR A 537 -8.75 13.35 -0.88
CA THR A 537 -8.06 13.75 -2.12
C THR A 537 -7.87 15.26 -2.21
N THR A 538 -8.91 16.05 -1.94
CA THR A 538 -8.84 17.52 -2.02
C THR A 538 -7.98 18.14 -0.93
N SER A 539 -8.04 17.61 0.29
CA SER A 539 -7.24 18.08 1.43
C SER A 539 -5.78 17.71 1.25
N PHE A 540 -5.49 16.49 0.78
CA PHE A 540 -4.13 16.09 0.44
C PHE A 540 -3.58 16.99 -0.67
N LYS A 541 -4.33 17.19 -1.76
CA LYS A 541 -3.94 18.11 -2.84
C LYS A 541 -3.69 19.53 -2.32
N ALA A 542 -4.62 20.09 -1.53
CA ALA A 542 -4.48 21.44 -0.98
C ALA A 542 -3.29 21.55 -0.02
N GLN A 543 -3.04 20.52 0.79
CA GLN A 543 -1.89 20.48 1.69
C GLN A 543 -0.58 20.39 0.91
N SER A 544 -0.48 19.51 -0.09
CA SER A 544 0.67 19.42 -0.98
C SER A 544 0.90 20.75 -1.71
N GLU A 545 -0.14 21.36 -2.29
CA GLU A 545 -0.03 22.67 -2.94
C GLU A 545 0.41 23.76 -1.96
N SER A 546 -0.10 23.76 -0.72
CA SER A 546 0.29 24.74 0.29
C SER A 546 1.73 24.57 0.76
N LEU A 547 2.18 23.34 0.96
CA LEU A 547 3.57 23.04 1.33
C LEU A 547 4.52 23.42 0.19
N ILE A 548 4.18 23.05 -1.05
CA ILE A 548 4.98 23.39 -2.23
C ILE A 548 5.04 24.91 -2.42
N LYS A 549 3.91 25.63 -2.35
CA LYS A 549 3.90 27.10 -2.47
C LYS A 549 4.62 27.83 -1.33
N GLY A 550 4.61 27.25 -0.13
CA GLY A 550 5.29 27.83 1.03
C GLY A 550 6.82 27.63 0.99
N VAL A 551 7.29 26.59 0.30
CA VAL A 551 8.71 26.21 0.24
C VAL A 551 9.36 26.66 -1.08
N VAL A 552 8.65 26.56 -2.20
CA VAL A 552 9.13 26.94 -3.53
C VAL A 552 8.57 28.32 -3.86
N LEU A 553 9.28 29.35 -3.40
CA LEU A 553 9.01 30.75 -3.74
C LEU A 553 9.59 31.16 -5.10
N ALA A 554 10.51 30.36 -5.65
CA ALA A 554 11.15 30.61 -6.94
C ALA A 554 10.19 30.31 -8.11
N ASP A 555 10.26 31.13 -9.16
CA ASP A 555 9.51 30.90 -10.40
C ASP A 555 9.92 29.60 -11.11
N TYR A 556 11.20 29.25 -10.98
CA TYR A 556 11.78 28.01 -11.49
C TYR A 556 12.61 27.33 -10.41
N GLN A 557 12.42 26.02 -10.24
CA GLN A 557 13.28 25.19 -9.41
C GLN A 557 14.17 24.34 -10.33
N ILE A 558 15.47 24.57 -10.25
CA ILE A 558 16.45 23.71 -10.92
C ILE A 558 16.84 22.63 -9.93
N SER A 559 16.51 21.40 -10.29
CA SER A 559 16.90 20.21 -9.58
C SER A 559 17.56 19.26 -10.57
N ALA A 560 18.39 18.36 -10.07
CA ALA A 560 18.86 17.29 -10.91
C ALA A 560 17.70 16.37 -11.29
N ALA A 561 17.79 15.77 -12.47
CA ALA A 561 16.68 15.04 -13.07
C ALA A 561 16.21 13.79 -12.30
N GLN A 562 17.04 13.29 -11.38
CA GLN A 562 16.76 12.12 -10.54
C GLN A 562 16.80 12.53 -9.07
N VAL A 563 15.67 12.43 -8.37
CA VAL A 563 15.56 12.88 -6.97
C VAL A 563 16.25 11.92 -5.99
N PHE A 564 16.36 10.63 -6.33
CA PHE A 564 16.76 9.59 -5.38
C PHE A 564 18.26 9.31 -5.32
N VAL A 565 19.02 9.52 -6.40
CA VAL A 565 20.44 9.11 -6.48
C VAL A 565 21.33 10.20 -7.10
N SER A 566 20.87 11.44 -7.22
CA SER A 566 21.61 12.43 -7.99
C SER A 566 22.85 13.00 -7.27
N PRO A 567 23.96 13.29 -8.01
CA PRO A 567 25.09 14.08 -7.53
C PRO A 567 24.74 15.55 -7.19
N GLY A 568 23.50 15.98 -7.39
CA GLY A 568 23.05 17.35 -7.17
C GLY A 568 23.22 18.24 -8.39
N VAL A 569 23.08 19.56 -8.19
CA VAL A 569 23.26 20.57 -9.25
C VAL A 569 24.72 21.07 -9.21
N PRO A 570 25.42 21.20 -10.36
CA PRO A 570 26.80 21.69 -10.38
C PRO A 570 26.94 23.05 -9.70
N ALA A 571 27.94 23.20 -8.82
CA ALA A 571 28.10 24.40 -8.00
C ALA A 571 28.21 25.69 -8.83
N GLY A 572 28.89 25.63 -9.99
CA GLY A 572 29.08 26.76 -10.91
C GLY A 572 27.87 27.10 -11.80
N LEU A 573 26.83 26.27 -11.82
CA LEU A 573 25.65 26.52 -12.66
C LEU A 573 24.91 27.78 -12.22
N GLY A 574 24.89 28.08 -10.91
CA GLY A 574 24.27 29.29 -10.39
C GLY A 574 24.88 30.56 -10.97
N GLU A 575 26.21 30.63 -11.06
CA GLU A 575 26.96 31.75 -11.62
C GLU A 575 26.74 31.90 -13.13
N GLU A 576 26.50 30.81 -13.85
CA GLU A 576 26.16 30.85 -15.26
C GLU A 576 24.74 31.37 -15.49
N LEU A 577 23.79 30.90 -14.67
CA LEU A 577 22.39 31.32 -14.74
C LEU A 577 22.20 32.80 -14.38
N LEU A 578 22.95 33.32 -13.40
CA LEU A 578 22.93 34.75 -13.04
C LEU A 578 23.42 35.67 -14.16
N LYS A 579 24.06 35.14 -15.22
CA LYS A 579 24.46 35.94 -16.40
C LYS A 579 23.32 36.14 -17.39
N LEU A 580 22.23 35.39 -17.27
CA LEU A 580 21.05 35.56 -18.11
C LEU A 580 20.29 36.81 -17.65
N GLU A 581 19.90 37.68 -18.58
CA GLU A 581 19.21 38.93 -18.26
C GLU A 581 17.83 38.69 -17.60
N GLU A 582 17.26 37.50 -17.81
CA GLU A 582 15.97 37.08 -17.26
C GLU A 582 16.05 36.58 -15.81
N VAL A 583 17.25 36.32 -15.28
CA VAL A 583 17.43 35.75 -13.93
C VAL A 583 17.80 36.86 -12.94
N THR A 584 16.83 37.25 -12.11
CA THR A 584 17.00 38.34 -11.14
C THR A 584 17.81 37.91 -9.91
N GLU A 585 17.62 36.67 -9.45
CA GLU A 585 18.11 36.19 -8.15
C GLU A 585 18.18 34.66 -8.15
N ILE A 586 19.14 34.09 -7.41
CA ILE A 586 19.29 32.64 -7.24
C ILE A 586 19.53 32.32 -5.78
N GLY A 587 18.60 31.58 -5.17
CA GLY A 587 18.82 30.95 -3.87
C GLY A 587 19.37 29.53 -4.05
N ARG A 588 20.59 29.28 -3.59
CA ARG A 588 21.12 27.91 -3.52
C ARG A 588 20.63 27.24 -2.25
N VAL A 589 20.12 26.02 -2.37
CA VAL A 589 19.68 25.21 -1.23
C VAL A 589 20.57 23.98 -1.14
N ARG A 590 21.12 23.74 0.05
CA ARG A 590 21.81 22.50 0.41
C ARG A 590 21.18 21.92 1.65
N ALA A 591 21.13 20.60 1.77
CA ALA A 591 20.65 19.94 2.96
C ALA A 591 21.62 18.82 3.35
N THR A 592 21.84 18.66 4.65
CA THR A 592 22.61 17.55 5.23
C THR A 592 21.89 17.06 6.49
N VAL A 593 22.16 15.83 6.90
CA VAL A 593 21.67 15.32 8.19
C VAL A 593 22.73 15.57 9.25
N ALA A 594 22.31 16.11 10.39
CA ALA A 594 23.16 16.23 11.57
C ALA A 594 22.55 15.50 12.75
N ALA A 595 23.40 15.06 13.67
CA ALA A 595 22.97 14.55 14.95
C ALA A 595 22.69 15.70 15.92
N PHE A 596 21.51 15.70 16.54
CA PHE A 596 21.17 16.60 17.64
C PHE A 596 20.45 15.81 18.72
N GLU A 597 21.02 15.75 19.93
CA GLU A 597 20.44 15.00 21.06
C GLU A 597 20.04 13.55 20.69
N ASP A 598 20.95 12.83 20.03
CA ASP A 598 20.75 11.45 19.52
C ASP A 598 19.57 11.29 18.54
N SER A 599 19.03 12.40 18.01
CA SER A 599 17.96 12.43 17.01
C SER A 599 18.46 13.01 15.69
N PRO A 600 18.08 12.43 14.54
CA PRO A 600 18.52 12.94 13.25
C PRO A 600 17.73 14.21 12.95
N ILE A 601 18.42 15.32 12.74
CA ILE A 601 17.81 16.55 12.25
C ILE A 601 18.30 16.85 10.85
N LEU A 602 17.39 17.31 10.00
CA LEU A 602 17.75 17.82 8.68
C LEU A 602 18.22 19.27 8.83
N LEU A 603 19.49 19.52 8.57
CA LEU A 603 20.05 20.87 8.47
C LEU A 603 19.98 21.32 7.01
N GLY A 604 19.13 22.31 6.74
CA GLY A 604 19.11 23.04 5.48
C GLY A 604 19.96 24.31 5.56
N GLY A 605 20.85 24.50 4.60
CA GLY A 605 21.50 25.78 4.31
C GLY A 605 20.86 26.41 3.07
N VAL A 606 20.48 27.68 3.19
CA VAL A 606 20.01 28.48 2.06
C VAL A 606 20.94 29.69 1.98
N ASP A 607 21.52 29.95 0.82
CA ASP A 607 22.30 31.18 0.60
C ASP A 607 21.37 32.38 0.87
N GLU A 608 21.84 33.39 1.60
CA GLU A 608 21.15 34.69 1.64
C GLU A 608 21.16 35.23 0.21
N ALA A 609 19.96 35.48 -0.30
CA ALA A 609 19.71 35.87 -1.67
C ALA A 609 20.06 37.35 -1.92
#